data_AF-A0A7X0TVB7-F1
#
_entry.id   AF-A0A7X0TVB7-F1
#
_cell.length_a   1.000
_cell.length_b   1.000
_cell.length_c   1.000
_cell.angle_alpha   90.00
_cell.angle_beta   90.00
_cell.angle_gamma   90.00
#
_symmetry.space_group_name_H-M   'P 1'
#
loop_
_entity.id
_entity.type
_entity.pdbx_description
1 polymer ?
#
loop_
_entity_poly.entity_id
_entity_poly.type
_entity_poly.pdbx_seq_one_letter_code
_entity_poly.pdbx_strand_id
1 'polypeptide(L)'
;MKIGAFIILLMTSYSIYANPILKLPSTKCYDNYFSIRVVDLFYCVSKHTIEEVYLLGITSTTAVIKEGSLELSIGLNPPEISISNLHKKLGLTVHEFFMGLYSEDLDIDNFNDIKSAFDINSQNKLSVYSNGNLYAFVIIGSNVDYDRIYLNKKGSDIVYQVTGEFSGKQLLNILSKIKY
;
A
#
# COMPACT_ATOMS: atom_id res chain seq x y z
N MET A 1 -1.54 66.48 -3.24
CA MET A 1 -1.67 65.16 -3.90
C MET A 1 -0.59 64.24 -3.34
N LYS A 2 -0.97 63.22 -2.56
CA LYS A 2 -0.06 62.13 -2.17
C LYS A 2 -0.66 60.84 -2.72
N ILE A 3 0.01 60.27 -3.72
CA ILE A 3 -0.33 58.97 -4.29
C ILE A 3 0.35 57.93 -3.38
N GLY A 4 -0.44 57.22 -2.58
CA GLY A 4 0.03 56.11 -1.76
C GLY A 4 0.22 54.88 -2.64
N ALA A 5 1.44 54.34 -2.66
CA ALA A 5 1.75 53.09 -3.33
C ALA A 5 1.09 51.91 -2.61
N PHE A 6 0.18 51.22 -3.28
CA PHE A 6 -0.36 49.94 -2.84
C PHE A 6 0.61 48.83 -3.23
N ILE A 7 1.31 48.25 -2.26
CA ILE A 7 2.10 47.03 -2.46
C ILE A 7 1.13 45.86 -2.44
N ILE A 8 0.87 45.27 -3.61
CA ILE A 8 0.13 44.01 -3.74
C ILE A 8 1.09 42.89 -3.37
N LEU A 9 0.91 42.32 -2.18
CA LEU A 9 1.60 41.12 -1.74
C LEU A 9 1.01 39.93 -2.51
N LEU A 10 1.67 39.52 -3.60
CA LEU A 10 1.37 38.29 -4.31
C LEU A 10 1.82 37.11 -3.44
N MET A 11 0.89 36.57 -2.64
CA MET A 11 1.04 35.27 -2.01
C MET A 11 1.04 34.21 -3.12
N THR A 12 2.22 33.83 -3.61
CA THR A 12 2.36 32.61 -4.42
C THR A 12 2.18 31.43 -3.47
N SER A 13 0.94 30.97 -3.33
CA SER A 13 0.66 29.67 -2.72
C SER A 13 1.33 28.62 -3.60
N TYR A 14 2.44 28.06 -3.12
CA TYR A 14 2.99 26.84 -3.69
C TYR A 14 1.94 25.75 -3.44
N SER A 15 1.12 25.46 -4.46
CA SER A 15 0.30 24.27 -4.47
C SER A 15 1.26 23.08 -4.47
N ILE A 16 1.50 22.51 -3.29
CA ILE A 16 2.18 21.23 -3.16
C ILE A 16 1.27 20.24 -3.89
N TYR A 17 1.67 19.85 -5.10
CA TYR A 17 0.95 18.86 -5.88
C TYR A 17 1.10 17.52 -5.16
N ALA A 18 0.14 17.20 -4.28
CA ALA A 18 0.02 15.88 -3.71
C ALA A 18 -0.02 14.86 -4.87
N ASN A 19 0.74 13.76 -4.74
CA ASN A 19 0.67 12.69 -5.72
C ASN A 19 -0.80 12.22 -5.85
N PRO A 20 -1.28 11.93 -7.07
CA PRO A 20 -2.67 11.53 -7.26
C PRO A 20 -2.91 10.12 -6.71
N ILE A 21 -3.92 9.96 -5.85
CA ILE A 21 -4.41 8.63 -5.46
C ILE A 21 -5.00 7.96 -6.69
N LEU A 22 -4.47 6.79 -7.03
CA LEU A 22 -4.90 6.01 -8.18
C LEU A 22 -6.14 5.17 -7.85
N LYS A 23 -6.88 4.77 -8.87
CA LYS A 23 -8.00 3.84 -8.71
C LYS A 23 -7.50 2.41 -8.74
N LEU A 24 -7.96 1.57 -7.81
CA LEU A 24 -7.73 0.12 -7.87
C LEU A 24 -8.36 -0.43 -9.17
N PRO A 25 -7.66 -1.30 -9.90
CA PRO A 25 -8.19 -1.91 -11.12
C PRO A 25 -9.40 -2.77 -10.81
N SER A 26 -10.32 -2.87 -11.78
CA SER A 26 -11.52 -3.70 -11.67
C SER A 26 -11.17 -5.15 -11.35
N THR A 27 -11.90 -5.76 -10.42
CA THR A 27 -11.60 -7.10 -9.93
C THR A 27 -11.73 -8.15 -11.05
N LYS A 28 -10.74 -9.05 -11.16
CA LYS A 28 -10.70 -10.19 -12.09
C LYS A 28 -10.97 -11.50 -11.35
N CYS A 29 -12.13 -11.61 -10.73
CA CYS A 29 -12.55 -12.82 -10.02
C CYS A 29 -13.80 -13.39 -10.69
N TYR A 30 -13.59 -14.06 -11.82
CA TYR A 30 -14.64 -14.67 -12.64
C TYR A 30 -14.57 -16.21 -12.57
N ASP A 31 -15.44 -16.92 -13.30
CA ASP A 31 -15.63 -18.37 -13.21
C ASP A 31 -14.35 -19.24 -13.33
N ASN A 32 -13.31 -18.73 -13.98
CA ASN A 32 -12.01 -19.40 -14.16
C ASN A 32 -10.99 -19.15 -13.05
N TYR A 33 -11.41 -18.63 -11.89
CA TYR A 33 -10.53 -18.35 -10.75
C TYR A 33 -10.94 -19.15 -9.51
N PHE A 34 -9.96 -19.59 -8.73
CA PHE A 34 -10.16 -19.96 -7.33
C PHE A 34 -10.09 -18.69 -6.47
N SER A 35 -10.92 -18.63 -5.43
CA SER A 35 -10.83 -17.59 -4.41
C SER A 35 -10.12 -18.18 -3.19
N ILE A 36 -8.92 -17.69 -2.91
CA ILE A 36 -8.18 -18.00 -1.70
C ILE A 36 -8.54 -16.94 -0.66
N ARG A 37 -9.01 -17.38 0.49
CA ARG A 37 -9.37 -16.51 1.61
C ARG A 37 -8.27 -16.55 2.65
N VAL A 38 -7.63 -15.40 2.88
CA VAL A 38 -6.69 -15.20 3.98
C VAL A 38 -7.42 -14.36 5.03
N VAL A 39 -7.94 -15.02 6.07
CA VAL A 39 -8.79 -14.43 7.12
C VAL A 39 -10.03 -13.72 6.55
N ASP A 40 -9.98 -12.43 6.27
CA ASP A 40 -11.08 -11.65 5.66
C ASP A 40 -10.73 -11.02 4.30
N LEU A 41 -9.51 -11.24 3.79
CA LEU A 41 -9.10 -10.85 2.45
C LEU A 41 -9.29 -11.99 1.44
N PHE A 42 -9.89 -11.70 0.29
CA PHE A 42 -9.97 -12.62 -0.83
C PHE A 42 -8.92 -12.29 -1.90
N TYR A 43 -8.20 -13.31 -2.35
CA TYR A 43 -7.29 -13.23 -3.48
C TYR A 43 -7.66 -14.25 -4.55
N CYS A 44 -7.79 -13.79 -5.80
CA CYS A 44 -8.26 -14.62 -6.90
C CYS A 44 -7.10 -15.14 -7.74
N VAL A 45 -7.00 -16.46 -7.88
CA VAL A 45 -5.91 -17.13 -8.62
C VAL A 45 -6.50 -17.91 -9.78
N SER A 46 -5.90 -17.83 -10.97
CA SER A 46 -6.44 -18.55 -12.13
C SER A 46 -6.30 -20.07 -11.95
N LYS A 47 -7.38 -20.79 -12.24
CA LYS A 47 -7.45 -22.26 -12.14
C LYS A 47 -6.47 -22.97 -13.08
N HIS A 48 -6.03 -22.28 -14.14
CA HIS A 48 -5.16 -22.85 -15.17
C HIS A 48 -3.67 -22.63 -14.89
N THR A 49 -3.34 -21.70 -14.01
CA THR A 49 -1.97 -21.22 -13.81
C THR A 49 -1.49 -21.36 -12.38
N ILE A 50 -2.39 -21.70 -11.44
CA ILE A 50 -2.00 -21.98 -10.06
C ILE A 50 -1.14 -23.25 -10.02
N GLU A 51 0.03 -23.13 -9.40
CA GLU A 51 0.96 -24.24 -9.22
C GLU A 51 0.89 -24.76 -7.78
N GLU A 52 0.89 -23.85 -6.81
CA GLU A 52 0.96 -24.19 -5.40
C GLU A 52 0.29 -23.14 -4.51
N VAL A 53 -0.29 -23.60 -3.40
CA VAL A 53 -0.70 -22.76 -2.27
C VAL A 53 -0.12 -23.38 -0.99
N TYR A 54 0.78 -22.65 -0.33
CA TYR A 54 1.37 -23.05 0.93
C TYR A 54 0.85 -22.18 2.07
N LEU A 55 0.38 -22.80 3.15
CA LEU A 55 -0.15 -22.09 4.31
C LEU A 55 0.88 -22.09 5.43
N LEU A 56 1.30 -20.90 5.87
CA LEU A 56 2.33 -20.71 6.88
C LEU A 56 1.70 -20.44 8.25
N GLY A 57 2.09 -21.25 9.25
CA GLY A 57 1.72 -21.07 10.67
C GLY A 57 0.59 -22.00 11.15
N ILE A 58 0.47 -22.14 12.48
CA ILE A 58 -0.47 -23.06 13.14
C ILE A 58 -1.94 -22.67 12.90
N THR A 59 -2.22 -21.37 12.75
CA THR A 59 -3.56 -20.80 12.45
C THR A 59 -3.55 -20.00 11.15
N SER A 60 -2.69 -20.39 10.19
CA SER A 60 -2.48 -19.81 8.85
C SER A 60 -3.00 -18.37 8.63
N THR A 61 -2.25 -17.38 9.12
CA THR A 61 -2.47 -15.96 8.78
C THR A 61 -1.80 -15.56 7.48
N THR A 62 -0.96 -16.44 6.93
CA THR A 62 -0.16 -16.19 5.73
C THR A 62 -0.32 -17.32 4.73
N ALA A 63 -0.59 -16.98 3.47
CA ALA A 63 -0.62 -17.88 2.34
C ALA A 63 0.44 -17.48 1.32
N VAL A 64 1.27 -18.43 0.89
CA VAL A 64 2.17 -18.27 -0.26
C VAL A 64 1.47 -18.88 -1.47
N ILE A 65 1.38 -18.13 -2.55
CA ILE A 65 0.66 -18.47 -3.76
C ILE A 65 1.64 -18.39 -4.92
N LYS A 66 1.78 -19.50 -5.64
CA LYS A 66 2.58 -19.57 -6.86
C LYS A 66 1.67 -19.76 -8.08
N GLU A 67 1.78 -18.84 -9.03
CA GLU A 67 0.95 -18.78 -10.23
C GLU A 67 1.80 -18.43 -11.46
N GLY A 68 2.21 -19.44 -12.23
CA GLY A 68 3.19 -19.28 -13.29
C GLY A 68 4.51 -18.73 -12.75
N SER A 69 4.99 -17.61 -13.31
CA SER A 69 6.23 -16.96 -12.86
C SER A 69 6.06 -16.05 -11.64
N LEU A 70 4.86 -15.96 -11.06
CA LEU A 70 4.56 -15.07 -9.95
C LEU A 70 4.46 -15.86 -8.65
N GLU A 71 5.25 -15.49 -7.66
CA GLU A 71 5.16 -16.00 -6.30
C GLU A 71 4.86 -14.85 -5.35
N LEU A 72 3.80 -14.99 -4.56
CA LEU A 72 3.35 -13.96 -3.62
C LEU A 72 3.09 -14.57 -2.25
N SER A 73 3.51 -13.88 -1.21
CA SER A 73 3.03 -14.11 0.15
C SER A 73 1.96 -13.09 0.49
N ILE A 74 0.83 -13.54 1.03
CA ILE A 74 -0.26 -12.70 1.51
C ILE A 74 -0.48 -13.03 2.98
N GLY A 75 -0.18 -12.07 3.86
CA GLY A 75 -0.28 -12.23 5.30
C GLY A 75 -1.17 -11.20 5.95
N LEU A 76 -1.98 -11.63 6.92
CA LEU A 76 -2.54 -10.73 7.93
C LEU A 76 -1.46 -10.44 8.98
N ASN A 77 -0.90 -9.23 8.93
CA ASN A 77 0.13 -8.79 9.86
C ASN A 77 -0.46 -7.73 10.80
N PRO A 78 -0.54 -7.99 12.12
CA PRO A 78 -1.01 -6.98 13.04
C PRO A 78 -0.05 -5.76 13.04
N PRO A 79 -0.51 -4.55 13.40
CA PRO A 79 0.28 -3.32 13.29
C PRO A 79 1.62 -3.31 14.01
N GLU A 80 1.77 -4.08 15.09
CA GLU A 80 3.04 -4.28 15.78
C GLU A 80 4.10 -4.97 14.91
N ILE A 81 3.69 -5.82 13.96
CA ILE A 81 4.59 -6.50 13.04
C ILE A 81 4.77 -5.66 11.77
N SER A 82 3.69 -5.17 11.17
CA SER A 82 3.75 -4.49 9.87
C SER A 82 4.32 -3.08 9.93
N ILE A 83 4.05 -2.33 11.00
CA ILE A 83 4.47 -0.93 11.14
C ILE A 83 5.03 -0.61 12.53
N SER A 84 5.43 -1.62 13.31
CA SER A 84 6.03 -1.45 14.65
C SER A 84 5.22 -0.57 15.62
N ASN A 85 3.89 -0.56 15.48
CA ASN A 85 2.99 0.34 16.20
C ASN A 85 3.35 1.85 16.08
N LEU A 86 4.06 2.27 15.03
CA LEU A 86 4.45 3.67 14.83
C LEU A 86 3.22 4.58 14.79
N HIS A 87 2.14 4.17 14.12
CA HIS A 87 0.87 4.90 14.12
C HIS A 87 0.39 5.27 15.55
N LYS A 88 0.43 4.35 16.52
CA LYS A 88 0.05 4.62 17.92
C LYS A 88 0.98 5.62 18.60
N LYS A 89 2.29 5.51 18.39
CA LYS A 89 3.28 6.45 18.95
C LYS A 89 3.03 7.87 18.46
N LEU A 90 2.48 8.00 17.26
CA LEU A 90 2.18 9.26 16.59
C LEU A 90 0.74 9.74 16.81
N GLY A 91 -0.08 8.99 17.56
CA GLY A 91 -1.49 9.32 17.78
C GLY A 91 -2.35 9.23 16.51
N LEU A 92 -1.93 8.45 15.52
CA LEU A 92 -2.59 8.27 14.23
C LEU A 92 -3.30 6.92 14.14
N THR A 93 -4.36 6.84 13.35
CA THR A 93 -4.86 5.56 12.84
C THR A 93 -3.85 4.93 11.86
N VAL A 94 -3.96 3.62 11.62
CA VAL A 94 -3.14 2.94 10.60
C VAL A 94 -3.27 3.60 9.22
N HIS A 95 -4.49 3.98 8.84
CA HIS A 95 -4.76 4.64 7.56
C HIS A 95 -4.06 6.01 7.46
N GLU A 96 -4.19 6.84 8.50
CA GLU A 96 -3.55 8.16 8.55
C GLU A 96 -2.03 8.06 8.54
N PHE A 97 -1.46 7.05 9.20
CA PHE A 97 -0.03 6.78 9.14
C PHE A 97 0.46 6.54 7.70
N PHE A 98 -0.18 5.62 6.97
CA PHE A 98 0.21 5.35 5.58
C PHE A 98 -0.07 6.52 4.63
N MET A 99 -1.18 7.24 4.83
CA MET A 99 -1.47 8.44 4.06
C MET A 99 -0.45 9.54 4.32
N GLY A 100 0.01 9.70 5.56
CA GLY A 100 1.05 10.64 5.94
C GLY A 100 2.41 10.29 5.34
N LEU A 101 2.77 8.99 5.28
CA LEU A 101 3.95 8.53 4.52
C LEU A 101 3.86 8.90 3.03
N TYR A 102 2.66 8.90 2.47
CA TYR A 102 2.42 9.18 1.06
C TYR A 102 2.41 10.69 0.74
N SER A 103 1.73 11.49 1.55
CA SER A 103 1.55 12.91 1.30
C SER A 103 2.72 13.77 1.76
N GLU A 104 3.63 13.20 2.56
CA GLU A 104 4.78 13.89 3.16
C GLU A 104 4.38 14.96 4.20
N ASP A 105 3.17 14.87 4.75
CA ASP A 105 2.59 15.88 5.65
C ASP A 105 2.69 15.51 7.15
N LEU A 106 3.48 14.51 7.51
CA LEU A 106 3.69 14.19 8.92
C LEU A 106 4.75 15.11 9.51
N ASP A 107 4.30 16.08 10.32
CA ASP A 107 5.15 16.98 11.11
C ASP A 107 5.75 16.23 12.31
N ILE A 108 6.79 15.43 12.04
CA ILE A 108 7.44 14.54 13.00
C ILE A 108 8.95 14.58 12.81
N ASP A 109 9.67 14.73 13.93
CA ASP A 109 11.12 14.54 13.98
C ASP A 109 11.50 13.16 13.41
N ASN A 110 12.51 13.12 12.53
CA ASN A 110 12.99 11.89 11.88
C ASN A 110 11.99 11.25 10.88
N PHE A 111 11.04 12.01 10.30
CA PHE A 111 10.15 11.50 9.25
C PHE A 111 10.88 10.82 8.09
N ASN A 112 12.05 11.35 7.70
CA ASN A 112 12.90 10.74 6.67
C ASN A 112 13.46 9.36 7.07
N ASP A 113 13.78 9.17 8.35
CA ASP A 113 14.25 7.88 8.86
C ASP A 113 13.11 6.86 8.88
N ILE A 114 11.90 7.30 9.25
CA ILE A 114 10.69 6.47 9.16
C ILE A 114 10.49 6.05 7.70
N LYS A 115 10.49 6.99 6.74
CA LYS A 115 10.36 6.66 5.31
C LYS A 115 11.42 5.64 4.86
N SER A 116 12.67 5.87 5.26
CA SER A 116 13.79 5.00 4.92
C SER A 116 13.63 3.59 5.51
N ALA A 117 13.06 3.44 6.71
CA ALA A 117 12.77 2.14 7.31
C ALA A 117 11.68 1.35 6.55
N PHE A 118 10.83 2.03 5.78
CA PHE A 118 9.90 1.42 4.83
C PHE A 118 10.46 1.35 3.40
N ASP A 119 11.75 1.63 3.23
CA ASP A 119 12.44 1.75 1.94
C ASP A 119 11.82 2.78 1.00
N ILE A 120 11.16 3.81 1.54
CA ILE A 120 10.59 4.92 0.76
C ILE A 120 11.66 5.99 0.61
N ASN A 121 12.13 6.21 -0.62
CA ASN A 121 13.17 7.19 -0.93
C ASN A 121 13.03 7.71 -2.38
N SER A 122 14.06 8.36 -2.91
CA SER A 122 14.03 8.90 -4.27
C SER A 122 13.93 7.83 -5.37
N GLN A 123 14.37 6.60 -5.10
CA GLN A 123 14.33 5.46 -6.02
C GLN A 123 13.03 4.66 -5.88
N ASN A 124 12.54 4.51 -4.65
CA ASN A 124 11.39 3.68 -4.30
C ASN A 124 10.27 4.57 -3.73
N LYS A 125 9.33 4.98 -4.58
CA LYS A 125 8.24 5.87 -4.16
C LYS A 125 7.02 5.07 -3.70
N LEU A 126 6.38 5.55 -2.64
CA LEU A 126 5.08 5.04 -2.20
C LEU A 126 4.00 5.47 -3.19
N SER A 127 3.28 4.51 -3.74
CA SER A 127 2.10 4.74 -4.59
C SER A 127 0.84 4.29 -3.87
N VAL A 128 -0.28 4.98 -4.10
CA VAL A 128 -1.55 4.66 -3.43
C VAL A 128 -2.64 4.36 -4.46
N TYR A 129 -3.31 3.22 -4.29
CA TYR A 129 -4.49 2.84 -5.06
C TYR A 129 -5.69 2.69 -4.12
N SER A 130 -6.89 3.08 -4.56
CA SER A 130 -8.09 2.99 -3.74
C SER A 130 -9.34 2.52 -4.49
N ASN A 131 -10.26 1.87 -3.77
CA ASN A 131 -11.62 1.57 -4.19
C ASN A 131 -12.55 1.62 -2.97
N GLY A 132 -13.37 2.65 -2.89
CA GLY A 132 -14.17 2.93 -1.70
C GLY A 132 -13.26 3.14 -0.48
N ASN A 133 -13.42 2.29 0.53
CA ASN A 133 -12.64 2.36 1.77
C ASN A 133 -11.40 1.45 1.79
N LEU A 134 -11.14 0.68 0.73
CA LEU A 134 -9.94 -0.14 0.62
C LEU A 134 -8.81 0.66 -0.03
N TYR A 135 -7.65 0.68 0.61
CA TYR A 135 -6.44 1.32 0.13
C TYR A 135 -5.32 0.30 -0.01
N ALA A 136 -4.54 0.42 -1.08
CA ALA A 136 -3.33 -0.32 -1.32
C ALA A 136 -2.14 0.66 -1.40
N PHE A 137 -1.23 0.54 -0.45
CA PHE A 137 -0.01 1.33 -0.33
C PHE A 137 1.15 0.49 -0.87
N VAL A 138 1.67 0.87 -2.04
CA VAL A 138 2.57 0.06 -2.85
C VAL A 138 3.96 0.66 -2.85
N ILE A 139 4.95 -0.18 -2.56
CA ILE A 139 6.38 0.14 -2.62
C ILE A 139 7.01 -0.88 -3.56
N ILE A 140 7.45 -0.41 -4.72
CA ILE A 140 8.19 -1.20 -5.72
C ILE A 140 9.56 -0.57 -5.88
N GLY A 141 10.62 -1.38 -5.94
CA GLY A 141 11.98 -0.85 -5.95
C GLY A 141 13.02 -1.81 -6.52
N SER A 142 14.12 -1.25 -7.02
CA SER A 142 15.27 -2.04 -7.53
C SER A 142 16.27 -2.43 -6.44
N ASN A 143 16.11 -1.91 -5.22
CA ASN A 143 17.01 -2.10 -4.06
C ASN A 143 16.22 -2.41 -2.77
N VAL A 144 15.08 -3.10 -2.90
CA VAL A 144 14.32 -3.62 -1.75
C VAL A 144 14.41 -5.14 -1.77
N ASP A 145 14.44 -5.76 -0.59
CA ASP A 145 14.47 -7.23 -0.51
C ASP A 145 13.25 -7.84 -1.22
N TYR A 146 12.08 -7.19 -1.14
CA TYR A 146 10.85 -7.56 -1.84
C TYR A 146 9.96 -6.35 -2.11
N ASP A 147 9.20 -6.40 -3.20
CA ASP A 147 8.11 -5.46 -3.47
C ASP A 147 6.97 -5.71 -2.47
N ARG A 148 6.36 -4.62 -1.99
CA ARG A 148 5.38 -4.66 -0.89
C ARG A 148 4.11 -3.92 -1.23
N ILE A 149 2.98 -4.52 -0.86
CA ILE A 149 1.66 -3.90 -0.86
C ILE A 149 1.09 -4.01 0.55
N TYR A 150 0.86 -2.88 1.20
CA TYR A 150 0.06 -2.84 2.42
C TYR A 150 -1.39 -2.53 2.04
N LEU A 151 -2.31 -3.42 2.40
CA LEU A 151 -3.73 -3.19 2.24
C LEU A 151 -4.33 -2.83 3.59
N ASN A 152 -5.06 -1.73 3.62
CA ASN A 152 -5.78 -1.29 4.81
C ASN A 152 -7.16 -0.77 4.41
N LYS A 153 -8.17 -1.17 5.18
CA LYS A 153 -9.51 -0.62 5.09
C LYS A 153 -9.59 0.59 6.03
N LYS A 154 -10.00 1.75 5.52
CA LYS A 154 -10.17 2.96 6.33
C LYS A 154 -11.09 2.69 7.52
N GLY A 155 -10.63 3.06 8.72
CA GLY A 155 -11.31 2.79 9.99
C GLY A 155 -11.02 1.40 10.60
N SER A 156 -10.11 0.63 10.00
CA SER A 156 -9.60 -0.63 10.55
C SER A 156 -8.12 -0.49 10.90
N ASP A 157 -7.72 -1.14 12.00
CA ASP A 157 -6.30 -1.30 12.36
C ASP A 157 -5.67 -2.52 11.67
N ILE A 158 -6.44 -3.28 10.89
CA ILE A 158 -5.92 -4.46 10.18
C ILE A 158 -5.03 -4.01 9.02
N VAL A 159 -3.85 -4.63 8.93
CA VAL A 159 -2.94 -4.51 7.79
C VAL A 159 -2.76 -5.88 7.16
N TYR A 160 -3.12 -5.99 5.88
CA TYR A 160 -2.65 -7.10 5.06
C TYR A 160 -1.38 -6.68 4.35
N GLN A 161 -0.43 -7.59 4.29
CA GLN A 161 0.81 -7.39 3.56
C GLN A 161 0.91 -8.43 2.45
N VAL A 162 1.06 -7.95 1.22
CA VAL A 162 1.42 -8.76 0.06
C VAL A 162 2.88 -8.50 -0.26
N THR A 163 3.69 -9.54 -0.33
CA THR A 163 5.11 -9.46 -0.69
C THR A 163 5.44 -10.38 -1.85
N GLY A 164 6.40 -9.99 -2.68
CA GLY A 164 6.94 -10.81 -3.76
C GLY A 164 7.85 -9.97 -4.67
N GLU A 165 8.23 -10.53 -5.80
CA GLU A 165 8.95 -9.80 -6.84
C GLU A 165 8.02 -9.58 -8.04
N PHE A 166 7.66 -8.33 -8.32
CA PHE A 166 6.73 -8.02 -9.40
C PHE A 166 7.00 -6.67 -10.09
N SER A 167 6.94 -6.71 -11.42
CA SER A 167 6.94 -5.49 -12.25
C SER A 167 5.67 -4.65 -12.04
N GLY A 168 5.71 -3.38 -12.44
CA GLY A 168 4.51 -2.51 -12.44
C GLY A 168 3.33 -3.06 -13.26
N LYS A 169 3.58 -3.86 -14.31
CA LYS A 169 2.52 -4.54 -15.06
C LYS A 169 1.89 -5.68 -14.24
N GLN A 170 2.71 -6.45 -13.54
CA GLN A 170 2.24 -7.50 -12.63
C GLN A 170 1.49 -6.90 -11.44
N LEU A 171 1.94 -5.76 -10.88
CA LEU A 171 1.23 -5.04 -9.81
C LEU A 171 -0.24 -4.82 -10.14
N LEU A 172 -0.55 -4.22 -11.30
CA LEU A 172 -1.94 -3.94 -11.66
C LEU A 172 -2.77 -5.24 -11.78
N ASN A 173 -2.14 -6.32 -12.23
CA ASN A 173 -2.79 -7.63 -12.26
C ASN A 173 -3.03 -8.18 -10.84
N ILE A 174 -2.07 -8.03 -9.92
CA ILE A 174 -2.18 -8.43 -8.51
C ILE A 174 -3.29 -7.65 -7.82
N LEU A 175 -3.30 -6.32 -7.95
CA LEU A 175 -4.34 -5.45 -7.39
C LEU A 175 -5.73 -5.81 -7.93
N SER A 176 -5.83 -6.22 -9.19
CA SER A 176 -7.10 -6.65 -9.78
C SER A 176 -7.60 -7.99 -9.22
N LYS A 177 -6.77 -8.76 -8.53
CA LYS A 177 -7.14 -10.05 -7.93
C LYS A 177 -7.57 -9.93 -6.48
N ILE A 178 -7.44 -8.75 -5.88
CA ILE A 178 -7.80 -8.48 -4.49
C ILE A 178 -9.27 -8.09 -4.39
N LYS A 179 -9.97 -8.70 -3.44
CA LYS A 179 -11.34 -8.36 -3.06
C LYS A 179 -11.46 -8.36 -1.54
N TYR A 180 -12.19 -7.37 -1.03
CA TYR A 180 -12.63 -7.27 0.36
C TYR A 180 -14.14 -7.55 0.44
#